data_AF-A0A813KPL5-F1
#
_entry.id   AF-A0A813KPL5-F1
#
_cell.length_a   1.000
_cell.length_b   1.000
_cell.length_c   1.000
_cell.angle_alpha   90.00
_cell.angle_beta   90.00
_cell.angle_gamma   90.00
#
_symmetry.space_group_name_H-M   'P 1'
#
loop_
_entity.id
_entity.type
_entity.pdbx_description
1 polymer ?
#
loop_
_entity_poly.entity_id
_entity_poly.type
_entity_poly.pdbx_seq_one_letter_code
_entity_poly.pdbx_strand_id
1 'polypeptide(L)'
;MEAFIKHAIAYDVEAMTMGYAADWNPVFRTLGPTQILSLVPKLEKIKEVNPDLTAVCDRKVEQNKQRVVNIFGPPNGFAKGLTSFEHACGLLETQLKAGGGPFIGGAEYSIADVLYTNMLARGNWIKPAREAVAERPLVAEYWKRMQARPSFQAAGIQASFTVPGKVKEAMVPKFKWRQSL
;
A
#
# COMPACT_ATOMS: atom_id res chain seq x y z
N MET A 1 -16.48 -16.24 -6.53
CA MET A 1 -16.21 -15.40 -5.34
C MET A 1 -14.76 -15.49 -4.87
N GLU A 2 -14.18 -16.69 -4.66
CA GLU A 2 -12.78 -16.82 -4.19
C GLU A 2 -11.75 -16.12 -5.09
N ALA A 3 -11.81 -16.34 -6.40
CA ALA A 3 -10.89 -15.69 -7.36
C ALA A 3 -11.00 -14.16 -7.35
N PHE A 4 -12.22 -13.62 -7.19
CA PHE A 4 -12.46 -12.19 -7.06
C PHE A 4 -11.80 -11.62 -5.79
N ILE A 5 -12.00 -12.28 -4.64
CA ILE A 5 -11.41 -11.86 -3.37
C ILE A 5 -9.87 -11.86 -3.41
N LYS A 6 -9.24 -12.81 -4.12
CA LYS A 6 -7.77 -12.85 -4.26
C LYS A 6 -7.21 -11.55 -4.82
N HIS A 7 -7.92 -10.86 -5.70
CA HIS A 7 -7.46 -9.57 -6.24
C HIS A 7 -7.39 -8.45 -5.20
N ALA A 8 -8.21 -8.49 -4.14
CA ALA A 8 -8.16 -7.52 -3.06
C ALA A 8 -6.87 -7.60 -2.22
N ILE A 9 -6.22 -8.77 -2.21
CA ILE A 9 -5.01 -9.04 -1.41
C ILE A 9 -3.74 -9.25 -2.23
N ALA A 10 -3.87 -9.32 -3.57
CA ALA A 10 -2.76 -9.71 -4.46
C ALA A 10 -1.76 -8.59 -4.74
N TYR A 11 -2.17 -7.32 -4.64
CA TYR A 11 -1.29 -6.21 -4.97
C TYR A 11 -0.28 -5.94 -3.85
N ASP A 12 0.97 -5.71 -4.23
CA ASP A 12 2.05 -5.40 -3.28
C ASP A 12 1.91 -3.93 -2.83
N VAL A 13 1.19 -3.73 -1.72
CA VAL A 13 0.97 -2.39 -1.15
C VAL A 13 2.28 -1.68 -0.82
N GLU A 14 3.29 -2.42 -0.34
CA GLU A 14 4.57 -1.82 0.05
C GLU A 14 5.32 -1.34 -1.19
N ALA A 15 5.46 -2.21 -2.20
CA ALA A 15 6.12 -1.84 -3.45
C ALA A 15 5.37 -0.74 -4.21
N MET A 16 4.03 -0.75 -4.15
CA MET A 16 3.21 0.32 -4.74
C MET A 16 3.45 1.67 -4.06
N THR A 17 3.32 1.71 -2.73
CA THR A 17 3.33 2.97 -1.97
C THR A 17 4.73 3.52 -1.78
N MET A 18 5.71 2.68 -1.45
CA MET A 18 7.11 3.08 -1.33
C MET A 18 7.77 3.30 -2.69
N GLY A 19 7.38 2.55 -3.73
CA GLY A 19 7.84 2.80 -5.09
C GLY A 19 7.38 4.18 -5.57
N TYR A 20 6.11 4.52 -5.35
CA TYR A 20 5.60 5.87 -5.61
C TYR A 20 6.41 6.92 -4.83
N ALA A 21 6.68 6.67 -3.54
CA ALA A 21 7.53 7.54 -2.73
C ALA A 21 8.95 7.72 -3.27
N ALA A 22 9.57 6.65 -3.75
CA ALA A 22 10.91 6.67 -4.32
C ALA A 22 10.96 7.38 -5.68
N ASP A 23 9.85 7.49 -6.40
CA ASP A 23 9.79 8.23 -7.66
C ASP A 23 9.70 9.74 -7.45
N TRP A 24 9.01 10.22 -6.41
CA TRP A 24 8.93 11.66 -6.12
C TRP A 24 9.99 12.17 -5.12
N ASN A 25 10.71 11.29 -4.42
CA ASN A 25 11.75 11.65 -3.46
C ASN A 25 13.12 10.99 -3.78
N PRO A 26 14.04 11.71 -4.46
CA PRO A 26 15.37 11.21 -4.82
C PRO A 26 16.24 10.81 -3.62
N VAL A 27 16.07 11.48 -2.47
CA VAL A 27 16.82 11.16 -1.24
C VAL A 27 16.36 9.80 -0.72
N PHE A 28 15.04 9.58 -0.66
CA PHE A 28 14.47 8.30 -0.26
C PHE A 28 14.87 7.19 -1.24
N ARG A 29 14.88 7.48 -2.54
CA ARG A 29 15.34 6.53 -3.57
C ARG A 29 16.79 6.08 -3.35
N THR A 30 17.66 7.01 -3.00
CA THR A 30 19.09 6.77 -2.86
C THR A 30 19.45 6.13 -1.52
N LEU A 31 18.86 6.62 -0.42
CA LEU A 31 19.21 6.19 0.93
C LEU A 31 18.36 5.02 1.43
N GLY A 32 17.14 4.85 0.91
CA GLY A 32 16.20 3.80 1.31
C GLY A 32 16.79 2.39 1.24
N PRO A 33 17.40 1.97 0.11
CA PRO A 33 18.06 0.67 -0.01
C PRO A 33 19.10 0.44 1.08
N THR A 34 19.98 1.41 1.31
CA THR A 34 21.04 1.35 2.32
C THR A 34 20.47 1.23 3.72
N GLN A 35 19.41 1.98 4.05
CA GLN A 35 18.73 1.88 5.34
C GLN A 35 18.12 0.49 5.57
N ILE A 36 17.46 -0.10 4.56
CA ILE A 36 16.90 -1.45 4.65
C ILE A 36 18.00 -2.49 4.88
N LEU A 37 19.10 -2.40 4.11
CA LEU A 37 20.22 -3.35 4.20
C LEU A 37 21.06 -3.17 5.47
N SER A 38 21.03 -1.99 6.11
CA SER A 38 21.70 -1.76 7.40
C SER A 38 21.18 -2.66 8.53
N LEU A 39 20.03 -3.31 8.34
CA LEU A 39 19.48 -4.28 9.29
C LEU A 39 20.16 -5.66 9.19
N VAL A 40 20.82 -5.98 8.07
CA VAL A 40 21.45 -7.30 7.87
C VAL A 40 22.54 -7.57 8.91
N PRO A 41 23.51 -6.66 9.17
CA PRO A 41 24.51 -6.89 10.22
C PRO A 41 23.91 -7.03 11.62
N LYS A 42 22.76 -6.39 11.89
CA LYS A 42 22.06 -6.53 13.18
C LYS A 42 21.44 -7.92 13.32
N LEU A 43 20.89 -8.46 12.23
CA LEU A 43 20.34 -9.80 12.21
C LEU A 43 21.44 -10.86 12.37
N GLU A 44 22.61 -10.70 11.74
CA GLU A 44 23.75 -11.61 11.95
C GLU A 44 24.20 -11.63 13.42
N LYS A 45 24.29 -10.46 14.07
CA LYS A 45 24.60 -10.40 15.51
C LYS A 45 23.54 -11.09 16.39
N ILE A 46 22.26 -10.99 16.02
CA ILE A 46 21.18 -11.68 16.74
C ILE A 46 21.34 -13.20 16.61
N LYS A 47 21.74 -13.70 15.44
CA LYS A 47 22.00 -15.13 15.18
C LYS A 47 23.14 -15.67 16.05
N GLU A 48 24.23 -14.90 16.17
CA GLU A 48 25.39 -15.29 16.99
C GLU A 48 25.01 -15.52 18.46
N VAL A 49 24.10 -14.71 19.00
CA VAL A 49 23.66 -14.79 20.40
C VAL A 49 22.48 -15.75 20.60
N ASN A 50 21.66 -15.96 19.56
CA ASN A 50 20.42 -16.74 19.63
C ASN A 50 20.33 -17.73 18.44
N PRO A 51 20.99 -18.90 18.54
CA PRO A 51 21.03 -19.87 17.43
C PRO A 51 19.64 -20.38 17.01
N ASP A 52 18.68 -20.42 17.93
CA ASP A 52 17.27 -20.79 17.69
C ASP A 52 16.54 -19.81 16.75
N LEU A 53 17.02 -18.56 16.67
CA LEU A 53 16.45 -17.53 15.79
C LEU A 53 17.07 -17.51 14.38
N THR A 54 18.01 -18.42 14.08
CA THR A 54 18.74 -18.45 12.80
C THR A 54 17.80 -18.42 11.59
N ALA A 55 16.84 -19.35 11.53
CA ALA A 55 15.92 -19.45 10.39
C ALA A 55 15.00 -18.24 10.23
N VAL A 56 14.65 -17.54 11.32
CA VAL A 56 13.84 -16.31 11.27
C VAL A 56 14.67 -15.14 10.76
N CYS A 57 15.91 -15.02 11.22
CA CYS A 57 16.83 -13.98 10.80
C CYS A 57 17.20 -14.11 9.32
N ASP A 58 17.53 -15.32 8.86
CA ASP A 58 17.86 -15.57 7.44
C ASP A 58 16.70 -15.21 6.52
N ARG A 59 15.48 -15.59 6.90
CA ARG A 59 14.26 -15.22 6.18
C ARG A 59 14.06 -13.71 6.14
N LYS A 60 14.35 -13.01 7.23
CA LYS A 60 14.22 -11.55 7.28
C LYS A 60 15.28 -10.85 6.44
N VAL A 61 16.52 -11.37 6.41
CA VAL A 61 17.58 -10.90 5.51
C VAL A 61 17.13 -11.03 4.07
N GLU A 62 16.61 -12.20 3.67
CA GLU A 62 16.14 -12.42 2.31
C GLU A 62 14.95 -11.53 1.95
N GLN A 63 13.97 -11.41 2.86
CA GLN A 63 12.86 -10.46 2.70
C GLN A 63 13.34 -9.03 2.50
N ASN A 64 14.35 -8.57 3.25
CA ASN A 64 14.87 -7.21 3.11
C ASN A 64 15.59 -7.01 1.76
N LYS A 65 16.36 -8.00 1.28
CA LYS A 65 16.97 -7.97 -0.06
C LYS A 65 15.90 -7.88 -1.14
N GLN A 66 14.88 -8.73 -1.06
CA GLN A 66 13.77 -8.71 -2.01
C GLN A 66 12.98 -7.40 -1.96
N ARG A 67 12.77 -6.81 -0.76
CA ARG A 67 12.14 -5.49 -0.60
C ARG A 67 12.92 -4.41 -1.34
N VAL A 68 14.25 -4.41 -1.27
CA VAL A 68 15.08 -3.45 -2.02
C VAL A 68 14.84 -3.59 -3.52
N VAL A 69 14.85 -4.82 -4.04
CA VAL A 69 14.59 -5.09 -5.47
C VAL A 69 13.18 -4.63 -5.85
N ASN A 70 12.16 -5.04 -5.09
CA ASN A 70 10.76 -4.75 -5.41
C ASN A 70 10.43 -3.26 -5.35
N ILE A 71 10.98 -2.52 -4.39
CA ILE A 71 10.64 -1.11 -4.19
C ILE A 71 11.50 -0.20 -5.09
N PHE A 72 12.81 -0.48 -5.20
CA PHE A 72 13.78 0.45 -5.78
C PHE A 72 14.44 -0.05 -7.08
N GLY A 73 14.38 -1.35 -7.37
CA GLY A 73 14.94 -1.93 -8.60
C GLY A 73 14.13 -1.58 -9.85
N PRO A 74 14.71 -1.61 -11.05
CA PRO A 74 13.97 -1.46 -12.30
C PRO A 74 13.34 -2.80 -12.77
N PRO A 75 12.09 -2.80 -13.27
CA PRO A 75 11.09 -1.75 -13.08
C PRO A 75 10.68 -1.69 -11.61
N ASN A 76 10.47 -0.49 -11.07
CA ASN A 76 10.06 -0.35 -9.67
C ASN A 76 8.67 -0.99 -9.48
N GLY A 77 8.40 -1.47 -8.27
CA GLY A 77 7.14 -2.14 -7.97
C GLY A 77 5.94 -1.20 -7.94
N PHE A 78 6.14 0.11 -8.12
CA PHE A 78 5.04 1.08 -8.21
C PHE A 78 4.11 0.76 -9.37
N ALA A 79 4.64 0.70 -10.60
CA ALA A 79 3.82 0.47 -11.80
C ALA A 79 3.06 -0.86 -11.70
N LYS A 80 3.75 -1.94 -11.31
CA LYS A 80 3.13 -3.26 -11.12
C LYS A 80 2.04 -3.24 -10.06
N GLY A 81 2.30 -2.59 -8.92
CA GLY A 81 1.34 -2.46 -7.84
C GLY A 81 0.10 -1.66 -8.25
N LEU A 82 0.30 -0.54 -8.94
CA LEU A 82 -0.78 0.31 -9.42
C LEU A 82 -1.66 -0.42 -10.45
N THR A 83 -1.06 -1.07 -11.44
CA THR A 83 -1.81 -1.87 -12.42
C THR A 83 -2.64 -2.96 -11.74
N SER A 84 -2.08 -3.66 -10.74
CA SER A 84 -2.83 -4.67 -9.99
C SER A 84 -3.98 -4.06 -9.19
N PHE A 85 -3.79 -2.87 -8.60
CA PHE A 85 -4.82 -2.15 -7.86
C PHE A 85 -5.95 -1.66 -8.79
N GLU A 86 -5.61 -1.07 -9.94
CA GLU A 86 -6.56 -0.61 -10.95
C GLU A 86 -7.40 -1.76 -11.52
N HIS A 87 -6.76 -2.90 -11.76
CA HIS A 87 -7.44 -4.12 -12.17
C HIS A 87 -8.44 -4.59 -11.10
N ALA A 88 -8.03 -4.63 -9.83
CA ALA A 88 -8.92 -4.99 -8.72
C ALA A 88 -10.10 -4.01 -8.57
N CYS A 89 -9.88 -2.71 -8.79
CA CYS A 89 -10.95 -1.71 -8.83
C CYS A 89 -11.91 -1.92 -10.01
N GLY A 90 -11.40 -2.28 -11.19
CA GLY A 90 -12.23 -2.61 -12.36
C GLY A 90 -13.12 -3.85 -12.13
N LEU A 91 -12.57 -4.87 -11.48
CA LEU A 91 -13.35 -6.04 -11.05
C LEU A 91 -14.42 -5.66 -10.02
N LEU A 92 -14.06 -4.82 -9.04
CA LEU A 92 -15.01 -4.35 -8.02
C LEU A 92 -16.17 -3.55 -8.64
N GLU A 93 -15.89 -2.64 -9.57
CA GLU A 93 -16.91 -1.86 -10.28
C GLU A 93 -17.91 -2.79 -10.98
N THR A 94 -17.39 -3.82 -11.68
CA THR A 94 -18.19 -4.82 -12.37
C THR A 94 -19.05 -5.62 -11.39
N GLN A 95 -18.47 -6.04 -10.26
CA GLN A 95 -19.17 -6.81 -9.23
C GLN A 95 -20.27 -5.99 -8.54
N LEU A 96 -20.01 -4.72 -8.21
CA LEU A 96 -21.01 -3.82 -7.63
C LEU A 96 -22.18 -3.58 -8.60
N LYS A 97 -21.90 -3.43 -9.89
CA LYS A 97 -22.92 -3.32 -10.92
C LYS A 97 -23.81 -4.57 -11.00
N ALA A 98 -23.20 -5.75 -10.91
CA ALA A 98 -23.92 -7.03 -10.99
C ALA A 98 -24.70 -7.37 -9.71
N GLY A 99 -24.18 -6.98 -8.54
CA GLY A 99 -24.77 -7.32 -7.24
C GLY A 99 -26.09 -6.61 -6.94
N GLY A 100 -26.38 -5.49 -7.60
CA GLY A 100 -27.67 -4.77 -7.49
C GLY A 100 -28.02 -4.21 -6.11
N GLY A 101 -27.06 -4.23 -5.17
CA GLY A 101 -27.26 -3.79 -3.79
C GLY A 101 -26.09 -2.93 -3.29
N PRO A 102 -26.18 -2.41 -2.05
CA PRO A 102 -25.22 -1.44 -1.52
C PRO A 102 -23.84 -2.05 -1.19
N PHE A 103 -23.71 -3.37 -1.14
CA PHE A 103 -22.50 -4.13 -0.80
C PHE A 103 -22.10 -5.06 -1.94
N ILE A 104 -20.87 -5.59 -1.87
CA ILE A 104 -20.28 -6.44 -2.91
C ILE A 104 -21.13 -7.70 -3.19
N GLY A 105 -21.71 -8.28 -2.14
CA GLY A 105 -22.59 -9.45 -2.22
C GLY A 105 -24.05 -9.12 -2.49
N GLY A 106 -24.42 -7.85 -2.71
CA GLY A 106 -25.80 -7.40 -2.86
C GLY A 106 -26.29 -6.66 -1.62
N ALA A 107 -27.33 -7.18 -0.97
CA ALA A 107 -28.03 -6.49 0.12
C ALA A 107 -27.28 -6.50 1.47
N GLU A 108 -26.42 -7.48 1.71
CA GLU A 108 -25.78 -7.72 3.01
C GLU A 108 -24.27 -7.47 2.99
N TYR A 109 -23.76 -6.93 4.10
CA TYR A 109 -22.34 -6.73 4.33
C TYR A 109 -21.63 -8.06 4.59
N SER A 110 -20.48 -8.27 3.96
CA SER A 110 -19.77 -9.54 3.97
C SER A 110 -18.26 -9.40 4.17
N ILE A 111 -17.57 -10.54 4.25
CA ILE A 111 -16.10 -10.58 4.28
C ILE A 111 -15.46 -9.98 3.02
N ALA A 112 -16.14 -10.05 1.87
CA ALA A 112 -15.64 -9.43 0.65
C ALA A 112 -15.53 -7.91 0.83
N ASP A 113 -16.51 -7.30 1.48
CA ASP A 113 -16.52 -5.87 1.76
C ASP A 113 -15.41 -5.47 2.72
N VAL A 114 -15.10 -6.29 3.74
CA VAL A 114 -13.96 -6.09 4.65
C VAL A 114 -12.65 -6.02 3.87
N LEU A 115 -12.41 -7.01 3.00
CA LEU A 115 -11.16 -7.14 2.27
C LEU A 115 -10.97 -6.01 1.25
N TYR A 116 -12.03 -5.67 0.50
CA TYR A 116 -11.98 -4.55 -0.43
C TYR A 116 -11.92 -3.19 0.26
N THR A 117 -12.55 -3.01 1.42
CA THR A 117 -12.39 -1.78 2.22
C THR A 117 -10.92 -1.58 2.60
N ASN A 118 -10.22 -2.65 3.00
CA ASN A 118 -8.80 -2.58 3.35
C ASN A 118 -7.92 -2.26 2.13
N MET A 119 -8.20 -2.90 0.99
CA MET A 119 -7.55 -2.62 -0.29
C MET A 119 -7.68 -1.14 -0.66
N LEU A 120 -8.91 -0.61 -0.66
CA LEU A 120 -9.20 0.78 -1.02
C LEU A 120 -8.54 1.77 -0.05
N ALA A 121 -8.58 1.51 1.27
CA ALA A 121 -7.95 2.36 2.27
C ALA A 121 -6.44 2.54 2.03
N ARG A 122 -5.75 1.44 1.71
CA ARG A 122 -4.32 1.42 1.39
C ARG A 122 -4.01 2.09 0.05
N GLY A 123 -4.85 1.86 -0.97
CA GLY A 123 -4.75 2.58 -2.24
C GLY A 123 -4.90 4.08 -2.05
N ASN A 124 -5.78 4.51 -1.15
CA ASN A 124 -6.04 5.91 -0.86
C ASN A 124 -4.82 6.68 -0.30
N TRP A 125 -3.72 6.01 0.04
CA TRP A 125 -2.46 6.65 0.45
C TRP A 125 -1.77 7.41 -0.69
N ILE A 126 -1.93 7.00 -1.95
CA ILE A 126 -1.24 7.60 -3.10
C ILE A 126 -2.22 8.24 -4.08
N LYS A 127 -1.78 9.31 -4.75
CA LYS A 127 -2.64 10.08 -5.65
C LYS A 127 -3.18 9.24 -6.84
N PRO A 128 -2.36 8.48 -7.59
CA PRO A 128 -2.84 7.73 -8.75
C PRO A 128 -3.92 6.69 -8.41
N ALA A 129 -3.77 5.99 -7.29
CA ALA A 129 -4.79 5.03 -6.84
C ALA A 129 -6.10 5.71 -6.39
N ARG A 130 -6.04 6.94 -5.84
CA ARG A 130 -7.25 7.73 -5.57
C ARG A 130 -7.97 8.14 -6.85
N GLU A 131 -7.21 8.51 -7.88
CA GLU A 131 -7.75 8.85 -9.20
C GLU A 131 -8.43 7.62 -9.83
N ALA A 132 -7.78 6.45 -9.77
CA ALA A 132 -8.37 5.19 -10.23
C ALA A 132 -9.70 4.85 -9.53
N VAL A 133 -9.83 5.16 -8.24
CA VAL A 133 -11.11 5.01 -7.51
C VAL A 133 -12.14 6.03 -8.00
N ALA A 134 -11.75 7.29 -8.17
CA ALA A 134 -12.66 8.37 -8.58
C ALA A 134 -13.20 8.20 -10.01
N GLU A 135 -12.42 7.59 -10.91
CA GLU A 135 -12.84 7.26 -12.28
C GLU A 135 -13.91 6.15 -12.36
N ARG A 136 -14.16 5.45 -11.25
CA ARG A 136 -15.07 4.30 -11.17
C ARG A 136 -16.25 4.66 -10.24
N PRO A 137 -17.39 5.10 -10.78
CA PRO A 137 -18.43 5.75 -9.98
C PRO A 137 -19.05 4.83 -8.91
N LEU A 138 -19.27 3.53 -9.21
CA LEU A 138 -19.82 2.62 -8.21
C LEU A 138 -18.80 2.32 -7.11
N VAL A 139 -17.53 2.16 -7.46
CA VAL A 139 -16.44 2.01 -6.48
C VAL A 139 -16.31 3.26 -5.61
N ALA A 140 -16.37 4.46 -6.18
CA ALA A 140 -16.30 5.72 -5.44
C ALA A 140 -17.47 5.87 -4.45
N GLU A 141 -18.70 5.57 -4.89
CA GLU A 141 -19.88 5.58 -4.04
C GLU A 141 -19.79 4.53 -2.93
N TYR A 142 -19.42 3.31 -3.28
CA TYR A 142 -19.17 2.21 -2.34
C TYR A 142 -18.11 2.60 -1.31
N TRP A 143 -17.01 3.22 -1.74
CA TRP A 143 -15.94 3.64 -0.84
C TRP A 143 -16.40 4.70 0.16
N LYS A 144 -17.20 5.68 -0.29
CA LYS A 144 -17.83 6.68 0.59
C LYS A 144 -18.75 5.99 1.61
N ARG A 145 -19.54 5.01 1.16
CA ARG A 145 -20.41 4.22 2.05
C ARG A 145 -19.61 3.48 3.10
N MET A 146 -18.49 2.82 2.74
CA MET A 146 -17.66 2.09 3.69
C MET A 146 -17.07 3.02 4.77
N GLN A 147 -16.57 4.18 4.39
CA GLN A 147 -16.02 5.18 5.33
C GLN A 147 -17.05 5.70 6.32
N ALA A 148 -18.33 5.77 5.94
CA ALA A 148 -19.42 6.23 6.79
C ALA A 148 -19.88 5.20 7.83
N ARG A 149 -19.41 3.94 7.75
CA ARG A 149 -19.85 2.89 8.68
C ARG A 149 -19.19 3.06 10.06
N PRO A 150 -19.92 2.86 11.17
CA PRO A 150 -19.33 2.89 12.51
C PRO A 150 -18.17 1.90 12.68
N SER A 151 -18.27 0.72 12.07
CA SER A 151 -17.22 -0.31 12.09
C SER A 151 -15.93 0.13 11.41
N PHE A 152 -15.98 1.06 10.44
CA PHE A 152 -14.79 1.59 9.79
C PHE A 152 -13.93 2.39 10.77
N GLN A 153 -14.59 3.24 11.56
CA GLN A 153 -13.95 4.04 12.60
C GLN A 153 -13.48 3.17 13.77
N ALA A 154 -14.33 2.24 14.23
CA ALA A 154 -14.00 1.33 15.33
C ALA A 154 -12.79 0.44 15.01
N ALA A 155 -12.61 0.06 13.74
CA ALA A 155 -11.45 -0.71 13.29
C ALA A 155 -10.18 0.14 13.10
N GLY A 156 -10.25 1.47 13.26
CA GLY A 156 -9.10 2.37 13.11
C GLY A 156 -8.51 2.38 11.70
N ILE A 157 -9.34 2.23 10.66
CA ILE A 157 -8.86 2.14 9.28
C ILE A 157 -8.21 3.47 8.86
N GLN A 158 -6.92 3.42 8.55
CA GLN A 158 -6.15 4.57 8.08
C GLN A 158 -6.21 4.68 6.55
N ALA A 159 -7.09 5.54 6.06
CA ALA A 159 -7.20 5.84 4.63
C ALA A 159 -6.27 6.95 4.15
N SER A 160 -5.55 7.63 5.04
CA SER A 160 -4.57 8.65 4.68
C SER A 160 -3.20 8.28 5.21
N PHE A 161 -2.17 8.55 4.41
CA PHE A 161 -0.78 8.43 4.87
C PHE A 161 -0.47 9.58 5.83
N THR A 162 -0.79 9.38 7.11
CA THR A 162 -0.47 10.35 8.15
C THR A 162 0.97 10.11 8.57
N VAL A 163 1.90 10.80 7.93
CA VAL A 163 3.28 10.87 8.41
C VAL A 163 3.27 11.68 9.70
N PRO A 164 3.74 11.14 10.84
CA PRO A 164 3.91 11.92 12.06
C PRO A 164 4.71 13.20 11.74
N GLY A 165 4.29 14.37 12.24
CA GLY A 165 4.83 15.67 11.80
C GLY A 165 6.36 15.77 11.76
N LYS A 166 7.05 15.12 12.72
CA LYS A 166 8.52 15.04 12.78
C LYS A 166 9.17 14.31 11.60
N VAL A 167 8.49 13.31 11.04
CA VAL A 167 8.96 12.56 9.86
C VAL A 167 8.61 13.32 8.57
N LYS A 168 7.51 14.08 8.55
CA LYS A 168 7.12 14.93 7.42
C LYS A 168 8.17 16.01 7.14
N GLU A 169 8.71 16.63 8.19
CA GLU A 169 9.81 17.61 8.09
C GLU A 169 11.12 17.00 7.57
N ALA A 170 11.37 15.72 7.86
CA ALA A 170 12.54 15.00 7.38
C ALA A 170 12.39 14.47 5.94
N MET A 171 11.14 14.26 5.48
CA MET A 171 10.82 13.74 4.15
C MET A 171 10.54 14.83 3.11
N VAL A 172 10.30 16.08 3.52
CA VAL A 172 10.24 17.23 2.61
C VAL A 172 11.67 17.68 2.30
N PRO A 173 12.14 17.60 1.05
CA PRO A 173 13.42 18.20 0.69
C PRO A 173 13.38 19.69 1.06
N LYS A 174 14.38 20.19 1.79
CA LYS A 174 14.59 21.63 2.05
C LYS A 174 15.01 22.38 0.77
N PHE A 175 14.38 22.10 -0.37
CA PHE A 175 14.61 22.84 -1.61
C PHE A 175 13.70 24.05 -1.64
N LYS A 176 14.21 25.17 -1.12
CA LYS A 176 13.68 26.50 -1.43
C LYS A 176 13.96 26.76 -2.91
N TRP A 177 12.96 26.59 -3.78
CA TRP A 177 13.01 27.31 -5.04
C TRP A 177 12.91 28.80 -4.72
N ARG A 178 13.94 29.54 -5.13
CA ARG A 178 13.91 31.00 -5.16
C ARG A 178 12.67 31.41 -5.97
N GLN A 179 11.75 32.12 -5.33
CA GLN A 179 10.96 33.08 -6.07
C GLN A 179 11.94 34.12 -6.60
N SER A 180 12.10 34.19 -7.91
CA SER A 180 12.72 35.33 -8.57
C SER A 180 12.12 35.47 -9.96
N LEU A 181 11.20 36.44 -10.00
CA LEU A 181 10.75 37.27 -11.13
C LEU A 181 10.02 36.56 -12.28
#